data_AF-A0A086Q9R3-F1
#
_entry.id   AF-A0A086Q9R3-F1
#
_cell.length_a   1.000
_cell.length_b   1.000
_cell.length_c   1.000
_cell.angle_alpha   90.00
_cell.angle_beta   90.00
_cell.angle_gamma   90.00
#
_symmetry.space_group_name_H-M   'P 1'
#
loop_
_entity.id
_entity.type
_entity.pdbx_description
1 polymer ?
#
loop_
_entity_poly.entity_id
_entity_poly.type
_entity_poly.pdbx_seq_one_letter_code
_entity_poly.pdbx_strand_id
1 'polypeptide(L)'
;MRECVDIMHLELSGEFCFCGRCFRVEKYLRSHKQSKHMILVLNKIDLIPSQVARIWVRRFSKELPTLPFQAKKQEKAAGRLQLFQLLRQYVQLMSDRKHVSVGFIGYPNVGKSSIINALRSKQVCRAAPIPGE
;
A
#
# COMPACT_ATOMS: atom_id res chain seq x y z
N MET A 1 10.69 -14.91 15.43
CA MET A 1 10.52 -14.23 14.12
C MET A 1 9.33 -13.30 14.23
N ARG A 2 9.49 -11.99 13.95
CA ARG A 2 8.36 -11.05 13.95
C ARG A 2 7.60 -11.23 12.65
N GLU A 3 6.33 -11.62 12.72
CA GLU A 3 5.46 -11.55 11.55
C GLU A 3 5.15 -10.08 11.28
N CYS A 4 5.46 -9.64 10.07
CA CYS A 4 5.23 -8.27 9.62
C CYS A 4 4.37 -8.34 8.37
N VAL A 5 3.33 -7.51 8.32
CA VAL A 5 2.56 -7.30 7.10
C VAL A 5 3.33 -6.28 6.27
N ASP A 6 3.81 -6.70 5.11
CA ASP A 6 4.54 -5.80 4.21
C ASP A 6 3.54 -5.28 3.17
N ILE A 7 3.15 -4.01 3.30
CA ILE A 7 2.34 -3.31 2.31
C ILE A 7 3.29 -2.82 1.22
N MET A 8 3.18 -3.43 0.05
CA MET A 8 3.82 -2.91 -1.15
C MET A 8 2.96 -1.82 -1.76
N HIS A 9 3.60 -0.68 -1.96
CA HIS A 9 2.98 0.48 -2.54
C HIS A 9 3.39 0.61 -4.00
N LEU A 10 2.38 0.64 -4.87
CA LEU A 10 2.56 0.96 -6.26
C LEU A 10 1.95 2.32 -6.57
N GLU A 11 2.72 3.14 -7.27
CA GLU A 11 2.17 4.34 -7.89
C GLU A 11 1.69 4.03 -9.30
N LEU A 12 0.47 4.49 -9.60
CA LEU A 12 -0.01 4.66 -10.97
C LEU A 12 0.34 6.09 -11.40
N SER A 13 1.27 6.23 -12.34
CA SER A 13 1.52 7.51 -13.01
C SER A 13 0.95 7.42 -14.43
N GLY A 14 -0.30 7.87 -14.62
CA GLY A 14 -0.97 7.88 -15.92
C GLY A 14 -1.35 6.48 -16.45
N GLU A 15 -1.31 6.30 -17.78
CA GLU A 15 -1.69 5.04 -18.45
C GLU A 15 -0.67 3.90 -18.26
N PHE A 16 0.53 4.19 -17.75
CA PHE A 16 1.60 3.20 -17.57
C PHE A 16 1.75 2.77 -16.10
N CYS A 17 1.38 1.52 -15.80
CA CYS A 17 1.50 0.95 -14.46
C CYS A 17 2.85 0.26 -14.16
N PHE A 18 3.85 0.32 -15.05
CA PHE A 18 5.00 -0.59 -14.97
C PHE A 18 6.21 -0.09 -14.14
N CYS A 19 6.34 1.21 -13.90
CA CYS A 19 7.61 1.75 -13.37
C CYS A 19 7.80 1.61 -11.84
N GLY A 20 6.77 1.19 -11.09
CA GLY A 20 6.79 1.17 -9.63
C GLY A 20 7.15 -0.18 -8.96
N ARG A 21 7.11 -1.31 -9.70
CA ARG A 21 7.34 -2.65 -9.10
C ARG A 21 8.81 -3.03 -9.13
N CYS A 22 9.39 -3.17 -7.95
CA CYS A 22 10.71 -3.78 -7.81
C CYS A 22 10.59 -5.30 -7.73
N PHE A 23 10.58 -5.97 -8.88
CA PHE A 23 10.52 -7.45 -8.98
C PHE A 23 11.59 -8.16 -8.16
N ARG A 24 12.76 -7.52 -7.98
CA ARG A 24 13.86 -8.03 -7.15
C ARG A 24 13.46 -8.16 -5.69
N VAL A 25 12.82 -7.13 -5.13
CA VAL A 25 12.36 -7.11 -3.73
C VAL A 25 11.20 -8.08 -3.54
N GLU A 26 10.27 -8.13 -4.51
CA GLU A 26 9.14 -9.06 -4.48
C GLU A 26 9.63 -10.53 -4.49
N LYS A 27 10.53 -10.87 -5.42
CA LYS A 27 11.12 -12.21 -5.52
C LYS A 27 11.92 -12.58 -4.26
N TYR A 28 12.63 -11.62 -3.69
CA TYR A 28 13.38 -11.82 -2.44
C TYR A 28 12.44 -12.09 -1.26
N LEU A 29 11.39 -11.28 -1.08
CA LEU A 29 10.41 -11.47 0.00
C LEU A 29 9.64 -12.78 -0.15
N ARG A 30 9.22 -13.13 -1.36
CA ARG A 30 8.49 -14.37 -1.66
C ARG A 30 9.36 -15.62 -1.42
N SER A 31 10.66 -15.56 -1.70
CA SER A 31 11.58 -16.70 -1.50
C SER A 31 12.05 -16.85 -0.05
N HIS A 32 12.30 -15.74 0.67
CA HIS A 32 12.92 -15.78 2.00
C HIS A 32 11.91 -15.66 3.15
N LYS A 33 10.68 -15.17 2.90
CA LYS A 33 9.69 -14.90 3.96
C LYS A 33 8.28 -15.31 3.55
N GLN A 34 8.03 -16.62 3.51
CA GLN A 34 6.73 -17.18 3.13
C GLN A 34 5.60 -16.89 4.14
N SER A 35 5.91 -16.63 5.42
CA SER A 35 4.90 -16.30 6.44
C SER A 35 4.45 -14.84 6.42
N LYS A 36 4.92 -14.04 5.48
CA LYS A 36 4.56 -12.62 5.40
C LYS A 36 3.44 -12.39 4.41
N HIS A 37 2.41 -11.70 4.89
CA HIS A 37 1.35 -11.23 4.02
C HIS A 37 1.78 -9.97 3.27
N MET A 38 1.61 -10.01 1.95
CA MET A 38 1.90 -8.90 1.06
C MET A 38 0.59 -8.36 0.49
N ILE A 39 0.39 -7.04 0.61
CA ILE A 39 -0.77 -6.33 0.06
C ILE A 39 -0.24 -5.29 -0.92
N LEU A 40 -0.83 -5.24 -2.12
CA LEU A 40 -0.51 -4.21 -3.09
C LEU A 40 -1.49 -3.03 -2.92
N VAL A 41 -0.96 -1.82 -2.80
CA VAL A 41 -1.77 -0.60 -2.74
C VAL A 41 -1.49 0.22 -3.99
N LEU A 42 -2.53 0.44 -4.80
CA LEU A 42 -2.49 1.30 -6.00
C LEU A 42 -2.86 2.71 -5.59
N ASN A 43 -1.89 3.62 -5.54
CA ASN A 43 -2.13 5.03 -5.19
C ASN A 43 -2.23 5.93 -6.41
N LYS A 44 -2.82 7.12 -6.22
CA LYS A 44 -3.11 8.13 -7.25
C LYS A 44 -4.10 7.67 -8.33
N ILE A 45 -5.09 6.87 -7.94
CA ILE A 45 -6.17 6.41 -8.85
C ILE A 45 -6.99 7.56 -9.45
N ASP A 46 -6.85 8.79 -8.94
CA ASP A 46 -7.44 10.01 -9.50
C ASP A 46 -6.86 10.40 -10.86
N LEU A 47 -5.63 10.01 -11.17
CA LEU A 47 -4.97 10.38 -12.42
C LEU A 47 -5.43 9.55 -13.61
N ILE A 48 -6.28 8.54 -13.38
CA ILE A 48 -6.78 7.64 -14.42
C ILE A 48 -8.31 7.52 -14.35
N PRO A 49 -8.98 7.26 -15.49
CA PRO A 49 -10.42 6.98 -15.48
C PRO A 49 -10.76 5.77 -14.60
N SER A 50 -11.94 5.82 -13.95
CA SER A 50 -12.41 4.77 -13.04
C SER A 50 -12.51 3.38 -13.68
N GLN A 51 -12.79 3.32 -14.99
CA GLN A 51 -12.79 2.07 -15.77
C GLN A 51 -11.39 1.45 -15.85
N VAL A 52 -10.38 2.27 -16.15
CA VAL A 52 -8.99 1.84 -16.25
C VAL A 52 -8.47 1.38 -14.88
N ALA A 53 -8.80 2.12 -13.81
CA ALA A 53 -8.45 1.73 -12.45
C ALA A 53 -9.00 0.34 -12.07
N ARG A 54 -10.25 0.03 -12.45
CA ARG A 54 -10.86 -1.29 -12.22
C ARG A 54 -10.14 -2.41 -12.99
N ILE A 55 -9.70 -2.14 -14.22
CA ILE A 55 -8.95 -3.12 -15.02
C ILE A 55 -7.61 -3.43 -14.35
N TRP A 56 -6.89 -2.40 -13.88
CA TRP A 56 -5.63 -2.57 -13.17
C TRP A 56 -5.80 -3.34 -11.86
N VAL A 57 -6.79 -2.98 -11.03
CA VAL A 57 -7.10 -3.74 -9.81
C VAL A 57 -7.37 -5.21 -10.15
N ARG A 58 -8.21 -5.49 -11.15
CA ARG A 58 -8.49 -6.88 -11.58
C ARG A 58 -7.25 -7.62 -12.07
N ARG A 59 -6.34 -6.93 -12.76
CA ARG A 59 -5.10 -7.52 -13.26
C ARG A 59 -4.17 -7.89 -12.11
N PHE A 60 -3.92 -6.97 -11.18
CA PHE A 60 -2.99 -7.19 -10.07
C PHE A 60 -3.56 -8.11 -8.99
N SER A 61 -4.88 -8.10 -8.78
CA SER A 61 -5.55 -9.03 -7.86
C SER A 61 -5.35 -10.51 -8.21
N LYS A 62 -4.89 -10.83 -9.43
CA LYS A 62 -4.48 -12.20 -9.80
C LYS A 62 -3.17 -12.64 -9.14
N GLU A 63 -2.28 -11.69 -8.84
CA GLU A 63 -0.95 -11.97 -8.28
C GLU A 63 -0.90 -11.71 -6.78
N LEU A 64 -1.44 -10.56 -6.35
CA LEU A 64 -1.42 -10.09 -4.96
C LEU A 64 -2.74 -9.37 -4.64
N PRO A 65 -3.25 -9.49 -3.40
CA PRO A 65 -4.43 -8.74 -2.98
C PRO A 65 -4.17 -7.25 -3.15
N THR A 66 -4.93 -6.62 -4.04
CA THR A 66 -4.68 -5.25 -4.50
C THR A 66 -5.81 -4.31 -4.07
N LEU A 67 -5.44 -3.18 -3.46
CA LEU A 67 -6.38 -2.16 -3.01
C LEU A 67 -6.13 -0.84 -3.75
N PRO A 68 -7.17 -0.27 -4.38
CA PRO A 68 -7.11 1.10 -4.85
C PRO A 68 -7.15 2.07 -3.66
N PHE A 69 -6.22 3.02 -3.62
CA PHE A 69 -6.13 4.04 -2.60
C PHE A 69 -6.03 5.42 -3.23
N GLN A 70 -6.77 6.37 -2.66
CA GLN A 70 -6.75 7.76 -3.09
C GLN A 70 -6.34 8.65 -1.92
N ALA A 71 -5.09 9.08 -1.92
CA ALA A 71 -4.54 9.97 -0.91
C ALA A 71 -4.95 11.44 -1.18
N LYS A 72 -6.19 11.85 -0.86
CA LYS A 72 -6.55 13.28 -0.84
C LYS A 72 -6.07 13.93 0.46
N LYS A 73 -5.53 15.16 0.38
CA LYS A 73 -5.30 16.01 1.55
C LYS A 73 -6.68 16.32 2.17
N GLN A 74 -6.88 15.94 3.44
CA GLN A 74 -8.10 16.08 4.25
C GLN A 74 -9.19 15.01 4.02
N GLU A 75 -9.30 14.12 5.02
CA GLU A 75 -10.42 13.25 5.47
C GLU A 75 -11.21 12.37 4.49
N LYS A 76 -11.36 12.74 3.21
CA LYS A 76 -12.02 11.96 2.16
C LYS A 76 -11.03 11.15 1.32
N ALA A 77 -10.11 10.45 1.99
CA ALA A 77 -9.26 9.47 1.32
C ALA A 77 -10.09 8.22 0.98
N ALA A 78 -10.46 8.07 -0.30
CA ALA A 78 -11.15 6.87 -0.76
C ALA A 78 -10.22 5.65 -0.61
N GLY A 79 -10.74 4.57 -0.02
CA GLY A 79 -9.97 3.36 0.29
C GLY A 79 -9.36 3.31 1.70
N ARG A 80 -9.39 4.40 2.48
CA ARG A 80 -8.92 4.40 3.88
C ARG A 80 -9.65 3.38 4.75
N LEU A 81 -10.98 3.38 4.67
CA LEU A 81 -11.82 2.47 5.46
C LEU A 81 -11.57 1.01 5.08
N GLN A 82 -11.46 0.71 3.78
CA GLN A 82 -11.17 -0.64 3.30
C GLN A 82 -9.80 -1.13 3.78
N LEU A 83 -8.76 -0.29 3.67
CA LEU A 83 -7.44 -0.60 4.17
C LEU A 83 -7.44 -0.82 5.69
N PHE A 84 -8.15 0.03 6.43
CA PHE A 84 -8.27 -0.11 7.89
C PHE A 84 -9.03 -1.37 8.31
N GLN A 85 -10.12 -1.72 7.61
CA GLN A 85 -10.87 -2.95 7.84
C GLN A 85 -10.01 -4.19 7.55
N LEU A 86 -9.25 -4.20 6.46
CA LEU A 86 -8.34 -5.28 6.13
C LEU A 86 -7.24 -5.44 7.19
N LEU A 87 -6.63 -4.33 7.62
CA LEU A 87 -5.64 -4.37 8.70
C LEU A 87 -6.25 -4.89 10.00
N ARG A 88 -7.48 -4.49 10.33
CA ARG A 88 -8.19 -5.00 11.52
C ARG A 88 -8.46 -6.50 11.43
N GLN A 89 -8.87 -7.00 10.26
CA GLN A 89 -9.03 -8.44 10.03
C GLN A 89 -7.71 -9.19 10.19
N TYR A 90 -6.61 -8.65 9.67
CA TYR A 90 -5.28 -9.25 9.86
C TYR A 90 -4.86 -9.29 11.33
N VAL A 91 -5.11 -8.23 12.09
CA VAL A 91 -4.84 -8.21 13.54
C VAL A 91 -5.68 -9.26 14.27
N GLN A 92 -6.94 -9.47 13.86
CA GLN A 92 -7.80 -10.52 14.44
C GLN A 92 -7.35 -11.93 14.07
N LEU A 93 -6.87 -12.14 12.84
CA LEU A 93 -6.31 -13.41 12.40
C LEU A 93 -5.04 -13.76 13.18
N MET A 94 -4.24 -12.74 13.53
CA MET A 94 -3.01 -12.86 14.33
C MET A 94 -3.28 -12.63 15.83
N SER A 95 -4.35 -13.23 16.37
CA SER A 95 -4.78 -13.05 17.76
C SER A 95 -3.76 -13.51 18.82
N ASP A 96 -2.78 -14.34 18.44
CA ASP A 96 -1.68 -14.80 19.29
C ASP A 96 -0.65 -13.69 19.60
N ARG A 97 -0.76 -12.50 18.98
CA ARG A 97 0.25 -11.43 19.07
C ARG A 97 -0.35 -10.09 19.52
N LYS A 98 0.36 -9.43 20.44
CA LYS A 98 -0.03 -8.13 20.99
C LYS A 98 0.13 -6.96 20.01
N HIS A 99 1.03 -7.08 19.03
CA HIS A 99 1.31 -6.02 18.06
C HIS A 99 1.63 -6.57 16.67
N VAL A 100 1.02 -5.98 15.65
CA VAL A 100 1.33 -6.24 14.23
C VAL A 100 2.16 -5.09 13.70
N SER A 101 3.32 -5.41 13.11
CA SER A 101 4.15 -4.42 12.43
C SER A 101 3.77 -4.35 10.95
N VAL A 102 3.50 -3.15 10.46
CA VAL A 102 3.15 -2.91 9.05
C VAL A 102 4.29 -2.12 8.39
N GLY A 103 4.92 -2.71 7.39
CA GLY A 103 5.97 -2.06 6.60
C GLY A 103 5.41 -1.49 5.31
N PHE A 104 5.81 -0.28 4.92
CA PHE A 104 5.48 0.29 3.60
C PHE A 104 6.72 0.24 2.70
N ILE A 105 6.62 -0.47 1.57
CA ILE A 105 7.72 -0.65 0.63
C ILE A 105 7.32 -0.04 -0.71
N GLY A 106 8.12 0.84 -1.29
CA GLY A 106 7.84 1.41 -2.61
C GLY A 106 8.78 2.56 -2.97
N TYR A 107 8.74 2.96 -4.24
CA TYR A 107 9.58 4.02 -4.81
C TYR A 107 9.53 5.34 -4.01
N PRO A 108 10.60 6.15 -3.97
CA PRO A 108 10.55 7.50 -3.39
C PRO A 108 9.42 8.34 -4.03
N ASN A 109 8.87 9.30 -3.28
CA ASN A 109 7.80 10.23 -3.70
C ASN A 109 6.41 9.63 -4.07
N VAL A 110 6.23 8.31 -3.95
CA VAL A 110 4.93 7.65 -4.22
C VAL A 110 3.81 7.95 -3.21
N GLY A 111 4.09 8.75 -2.18
CA GLY A 111 3.10 9.15 -1.17
C GLY A 111 2.96 8.18 0.01
N LYS A 112 3.98 7.37 0.31
CA LYS A 112 4.01 6.47 1.49
C LYS A 112 3.68 7.23 2.79
N SER A 113 4.34 8.37 3.02
CA SER A 113 4.10 9.24 4.18
C SER A 113 2.68 9.80 4.20
N SER A 114 2.09 10.09 3.03
CA SER A 114 0.70 10.52 2.90
C SER A 114 -0.29 9.43 3.30
N ILE A 115 -0.01 8.16 2.97
CA ILE A 115 -0.84 7.03 3.39
C ILE A 115 -0.76 6.82 4.91
N ILE A 116 0.45 6.90 5.48
CA ILE A 116 0.64 6.82 6.93
C ILE A 116 -0.15 7.93 7.64
N ASN A 117 -0.04 9.16 7.15
CA ASN A 117 -0.79 10.30 7.69
C ASN A 117 -2.32 10.13 7.53
N ALA A 118 -2.77 9.58 6.40
CA ALA A 118 -4.18 9.29 6.16
C ALA A 118 -4.71 8.17 7.07
N LEU A 119 -3.89 7.15 7.38
CA LEU A 119 -4.24 6.07 8.30
C LEU A 119 -4.28 6.55 9.76
N ARG A 120 -3.34 7.41 10.17
CA ARG A 120 -3.29 7.94 11.53
C ARG A 120 -4.24 9.11 11.79
N SER A 121 -4.93 9.61 10.76
CA SER A 121 -5.74 10.85 10.80
C SER A 121 -5.01 12.05 11.44
N LYS A 122 -3.68 12.00 11.48
CA LYS A 122 -2.79 12.98 12.11
C LYS A 122 -1.54 13.08 11.26
N GLN A 123 -1.05 14.29 11.07
CA GLN A 123 0.26 14.54 10.44
C GLN A 123 1.35 14.03 11.39
N VAL A 124 1.89 12.84 11.10
CA VAL A 124 2.95 12.21 11.90
C VAL A 124 4.27 12.16 11.13
N CYS A 125 4.19 11.90 9.82
CA CYS A 125 5.33 12.00 8.92
C CYS A 125 5.29 13.37 8.23
N ARG A 126 6.36 14.17 8.33
CA ARG A 126 6.49 15.38 7.50
C ARG A 126 6.55 14.94 6.04
N ALA A 127 5.50 15.25 5.27
CA ALA A 127 5.48 14.99 3.84
C ALA A 127 6.20 16.14 3.14
N ALA A 128 7.52 16.05 2.98
CA ALA A 128 8.28 16.97 2.16
C ALA A 128 8.18 16.57 0.68
N PRO A 129 8.06 17.52 -0.26
CA PRO A 129 8.18 17.26 -1.70
C PRO A 129 9.62 16.92 -2.15
N ILE A 130 10.58 16.90 -1.22
CA ILE A 130 12.01 16.69 -1.47
C ILE A 130 12.36 15.24 -1.07
N PRO A 131 12.85 14.39 -2.00
CA PRO A 131 13.29 13.04 -1.66
C PRO A 131 14.65 13.09 -0.93
N GLY A 132 14.70 12.78 0.38
CA GLY A 132 15.97 12.59 1.07
C GLY A 132 16.08 12.97 2.55
N GLU A 133 14.99 12.99 3.34
CA GLU A 133 15.06 13.11 4.81
C GLU A 133 14.58 11.83 5.49
#